data_AF-A0A1Q8G1G6-F1
#
_entry.id   AF-A0A1Q8G1G6-F1
#
_cell.length_a   1.000
_cell.length_b   1.000
_cell.length_c   1.000
_cell.angle_alpha   90.00
_cell.angle_beta   90.00
_cell.angle_gamma   90.00
#
_symmetry.space_group_name_H-M   'P 1'
#
loop_
_entity.id
_entity.type
_entity.pdbx_description
1 polymer ?
#
loop_
_entity_poly.entity_id
_entity_poly.type
_entity_poly.pdbx_seq_one_letter_code
_entity_poly.pdbx_strand_id
1 'polypeptide(L)'
;MKHTLLTLAVCLTGLTAALSGTGGTATAQTPAGPAVQIPFEAADLIDPARYEALRERVEIAARDVCREQLLGDLLRPVTLNACIRDAHARAIDQLEAQRSTALTVAAASVPDQG
;
A
#
# COMPACT_ATOMS: atom_id res chain seq x y z
N MET A 1 -10.52 -28.00 -12.77
CA MET A 1 -10.14 -26.59 -12.97
C MET A 1 -8.88 -26.35 -12.15
N LYS A 2 -7.76 -26.12 -12.81
CA LYS A 2 -6.41 -26.07 -12.21
C LYS A 2 -6.23 -24.73 -11.49
N HIS A 3 -5.96 -24.77 -10.19
CA HIS A 3 -5.62 -23.60 -9.38
C HIS A 3 -4.15 -23.23 -9.64
N THR A 4 -3.93 -22.10 -10.34
CA THR A 4 -2.59 -21.57 -10.58
C THR A 4 -2.17 -20.72 -9.38
N LEU A 5 -1.49 -21.34 -8.41
CA LEU A 5 -0.78 -20.68 -7.32
C LEU A 5 0.51 -20.07 -7.87
N LEU A 6 0.61 -18.75 -7.89
CA LEU A 6 1.83 -18.04 -8.28
C LEU A 6 2.71 -17.85 -7.03
N THR A 7 3.59 -18.81 -6.80
CA THR A 7 4.59 -18.80 -5.71
C THR A 7 5.79 -17.94 -6.13
N LEU A 8 6.03 -16.82 -5.45
CA LEU A 8 7.15 -15.93 -5.74
C LEU A 8 8.33 -16.26 -4.81
N ALA A 9 9.34 -16.97 -5.34
CA ALA A 9 10.60 -17.24 -4.66
C ALA A 9 11.69 -16.33 -5.25
N VAL A 10 12.10 -15.30 -4.52
CA VAL A 10 13.22 -14.42 -4.93
C VAL A 10 14.50 -14.93 -4.24
N CYS A 11 15.29 -15.72 -4.97
CA CYS A 11 16.67 -16.01 -4.60
C CYS A 11 17.56 -14.81 -4.95
N LEU A 12 18.00 -14.04 -3.95
CA LEU A 12 19.06 -13.05 -4.14
C LEU A 12 20.43 -13.74 -4.18
N THR A 13 20.90 -14.03 -5.39
CA THR A 13 22.34 -14.22 -5.64
C THR A 13 23.07 -12.90 -5.39
N GLY A 14 23.98 -12.92 -4.43
CA GLY A 14 24.81 -11.77 -4.08
C GLY A 14 25.82 -11.41 -5.16
N LEU A 15 26.16 -10.11 -5.22
CA LEU A 15 27.46 -9.67 -5.70
C LEU A 15 27.86 -8.33 -5.05
N THR A 16 28.98 -8.42 -4.36
CA THR A 16 29.78 -7.38 -3.68
C THR A 16 30.30 -6.30 -4.63
N ALA A 17 30.23 -5.01 -4.23
CA ALA A 17 31.36 -4.07 -4.30
C ALA A 17 31.07 -2.66 -3.71
N ALA A 18 31.96 -2.29 -2.78
CA ALA A 18 32.56 -0.98 -2.55
C ALA A 18 31.77 0.17 -1.87
N LEU A 19 32.36 0.58 -0.73
CA LEU A 19 32.06 1.71 0.11
C LEU A 19 32.30 3.05 -0.59
N SER A 20 31.43 4.04 -0.37
CA SER A 20 31.78 5.47 -0.35
C SER A 20 30.69 6.32 0.32
N GLY A 21 31.03 6.89 1.47
CA GLY A 21 30.89 8.34 1.67
C GLY A 21 29.52 8.92 2.01
N THR A 22 29.25 8.99 3.32
CA THR A 22 28.70 10.16 4.03
C THR A 22 27.56 10.95 3.39
N GLY A 23 26.35 10.59 3.80
CA GLY A 23 25.16 11.39 3.67
C GLY A 23 24.02 10.62 4.30
N GLY A 24 24.12 10.35 5.60
CA GLY A 24 23.04 9.74 6.37
C GLY A 24 21.86 10.69 6.40
N THR A 25 21.08 10.72 5.32
CA THR A 25 19.66 10.94 5.44
C THR A 25 19.18 9.79 6.29
N ALA A 26 19.03 10.07 7.59
CA ALA A 26 18.07 9.35 8.38
C ALA A 26 16.74 9.50 7.62
N THR A 27 16.49 8.57 6.70
CA THR A 27 15.14 8.17 6.41
C THR A 27 14.63 7.83 7.80
N ALA A 28 13.81 8.73 8.35
CA ALA A 28 12.97 8.39 9.47
C ALA A 28 12.13 7.23 8.92
N GLN A 29 12.67 6.02 9.05
CA GLN A 29 11.96 4.79 8.82
C GLN A 29 10.87 4.85 9.88
N THR A 30 9.75 5.46 9.52
CA THR A 30 8.55 5.39 10.33
C THR A 30 8.41 3.91 10.64
N PRO A 31 8.40 3.50 11.93
CA PRO A 31 8.25 2.10 12.28
C PRO A 31 7.13 1.54 11.41
N ALA A 32 7.37 0.41 10.73
CA ALA A 32 6.34 -0.26 9.97
C ALA A 32 5.20 -0.56 10.94
N GLY A 33 4.18 0.30 10.91
CA GLY A 33 3.02 0.17 11.78
C GLY A 33 2.33 -1.17 11.53
N PRO A 34 1.46 -1.62 12.44
CA PRO A 34 0.69 -2.82 12.26
C PRO A 34 -0.01 -2.75 10.91
N ALA A 35 0.26 -3.74 10.06
CA ALA A 35 -0.26 -3.80 8.72
C ALA A 35 -1.73 -4.23 8.77
N VAL A 36 -2.64 -3.34 8.38
CA VAL A 36 -4.04 -3.71 8.15
C VAL A 36 -4.21 -4.16 6.72
N GLN A 37 -4.72 -5.37 6.56
CA GLN A 37 -5.08 -5.93 5.27
C GLN A 37 -6.50 -5.52 4.93
N ILE A 38 -6.67 -4.74 3.86
CA ILE A 38 -7.97 -4.40 3.31
C ILE A 38 -8.18 -5.31 2.09
N PRO A 39 -9.06 -6.33 2.18
CA PRO A 39 -9.34 -7.18 1.03
C PRO A 39 -10.09 -6.38 -0.05
N PHE A 40 -9.70 -6.59 -1.30
CA PHE A 40 -10.40 -6.06 -2.48
C PHE A 40 -10.18 -6.98 -3.69
N GLU A 41 -11.06 -6.83 -4.68
CA GLU A 41 -11.01 -7.53 -5.97
C GLU A 41 -10.49 -6.60 -7.06
N ALA A 42 -10.04 -7.15 -8.20
CA ALA A 42 -9.62 -6.34 -9.34
C ALA A 42 -10.71 -5.38 -9.83
N ALA A 43 -11.98 -5.78 -9.72
CA ALA A 43 -13.12 -4.94 -10.08
C ALA A 43 -13.25 -3.70 -9.17
N ASP A 44 -12.78 -3.76 -7.91
CA ASP A 44 -12.75 -2.58 -7.02
C ASP A 44 -11.74 -1.53 -7.46
N LEU A 45 -10.71 -1.92 -8.22
CA LEU A 45 -9.72 -1.00 -8.76
C LEU A 45 -10.16 -0.36 -10.08
N ILE A 46 -10.93 -1.10 -10.88
CA ILE A 46 -11.32 -0.69 -12.24
C ILE A 46 -12.60 0.15 -12.22
N ASP A 47 -13.62 -0.30 -11.48
CA ASP A 47 -14.90 0.41 -11.39
C ASP A 47 -14.75 1.69 -10.53
N PRO A 48 -15.14 2.88 -11.05
CA PRO A 48 -14.93 4.12 -10.33
C PRO A 48 -15.74 4.23 -9.04
N ALA A 49 -16.98 3.72 -9.00
CA ALA A 49 -17.81 3.77 -7.80
C ALA A 49 -17.28 2.83 -6.71
N ARG A 50 -16.85 1.62 -7.10
CA ARG A 50 -16.22 0.67 -6.18
C ARG A 50 -14.86 1.17 -5.68
N TYR A 51 -14.11 1.88 -6.53
CA TYR A 51 -12.84 2.49 -6.16
C TYR A 51 -13.02 3.56 -5.08
N GLU A 52 -14.00 4.46 -5.23
CA GLU A 52 -14.31 5.45 -4.20
C GLU A 52 -14.73 4.78 -2.88
N ALA A 53 -15.56 3.73 -2.94
CA ALA A 53 -15.92 2.96 -1.75
C ALA A 53 -14.69 2.28 -1.11
N LEU A 54 -13.71 1.84 -1.90
CA LEU A 54 -12.46 1.29 -1.38
C LEU A 54 -11.58 2.37 -0.71
N ARG A 55 -11.51 3.58 -1.27
CA ARG A 55 -10.82 4.72 -0.64
C ARG A 55 -11.42 5.07 0.72
N GLU A 56 -12.75 5.06 0.84
CA GLU A 56 -13.44 5.29 2.12
C GLU A 56 -13.08 4.21 3.16
N ARG A 57 -13.05 2.92 2.75
CA ARG A 57 -12.59 1.83 3.65
C ARG A 57 -11.15 2.04 4.11
N VAL A 58 -10.27 2.54 3.25
CA VAL A 58 -8.88 2.87 3.59
C VAL A 58 -8.83 3.99 4.64
N GLU A 59 -9.65 5.02 4.52
CA GLU A 59 -9.72 6.09 5.52
C GLU A 59 -10.17 5.57 6.89
N ILE A 60 -11.21 4.75 6.92
CA ILE A 60 -11.71 4.13 8.17
C ILE A 60 -10.61 3.27 8.80
N ALA A 61 -9.96 2.41 8.01
CA ALA A 61 -8.88 1.57 8.49
C ALA A 61 -7.69 2.38 9.04
N ALA A 62 -7.32 3.49 8.38
CA ALA A 62 -6.27 4.38 8.86
C ALA A 62 -6.61 5.00 10.22
N ARG A 63 -7.88 5.38 10.43
CA ARG A 63 -8.36 5.89 11.73
C ARG A 63 -8.25 4.85 12.82
N ASP A 64 -8.66 3.61 12.54
CA ASP A 64 -8.67 2.54 13.53
C ASP A 64 -7.23 2.13 13.91
N VAL A 65 -6.36 1.94 12.92
CA VAL A 65 -4.91 1.66 13.15
C VAL A 65 -4.27 2.75 14.00
N CYS A 66 -4.50 4.02 13.68
CA CYS A 66 -3.87 5.11 14.41
C CYS A 66 -4.44 5.28 15.83
N ARG A 67 -5.71 4.92 16.06
CA ARG A 67 -6.29 4.89 17.40
C ARG A 67 -5.67 3.79 18.26
N GLU A 68 -5.45 2.60 17.69
CA GLU A 68 -4.84 1.46 18.37
C GLU A 68 -3.34 1.67 18.61
N GLN A 69 -2.62 2.22 17.63
CA GLN A 69 -1.18 2.48 17.73
C GLN A 69 -0.83 3.52 18.79
N LEU A 70 -1.68 4.53 18.97
CA LEU A 70 -1.46 5.61 19.93
C LEU A 70 -2.16 5.35 21.26
N LEU A 71 -2.56 4.12 21.51
CA LEU A 71 -3.22 3.71 22.73
C LEU A 71 -2.17 3.67 23.85
N GLY A 72 -2.19 4.70 24.70
CA GLY A 72 -1.19 4.93 25.76
C GLY A 72 -0.17 6.03 25.45
N ASP A 73 -0.24 6.66 24.28
CA ASP A 73 0.59 7.82 23.94
C ASP A 73 0.08 9.09 24.64
N LEU A 74 0.94 9.79 25.39
CA LEU A 74 0.58 11.04 26.09
C LEU A 74 0.27 12.20 25.12
N LEU A 75 0.85 12.19 23.92
CA LEU A 75 0.70 13.19 22.86
C LEU A 75 -0.37 12.80 21.83
N ARG A 76 -1.14 11.74 22.08
CA ARG A 76 -2.21 11.25 21.18
C ARG A 76 -3.09 12.35 20.56
N PRO A 77 -3.55 13.39 21.28
CA PRO A 77 -4.38 14.43 20.66
C PRO A 77 -3.70 15.17 19.51
N VAL A 78 -2.37 15.32 19.60
CA VAL A 78 -1.54 16.03 18.61
C VAL A 78 -1.09 15.08 17.51
N THR A 79 -0.71 13.85 17.86
CA THR A 79 -0.12 12.87 16.92
C THR A 79 -1.16 12.09 16.12
N LEU A 80 -2.40 11.96 16.61
CA LEU A 80 -3.44 11.16 15.96
C LEU A 80 -3.79 11.66 14.55
N ASN A 81 -3.99 12.97 14.40
CA ASN A 81 -4.33 13.53 13.08
C ASN A 81 -3.16 13.40 12.09
N ALA A 82 -1.92 13.55 12.56
CA ALA A 82 -0.75 13.34 11.71
C ALA A 82 -0.64 11.87 11.28
N CYS A 83 -0.81 10.93 12.22
CA CYS A 83 -0.83 9.50 11.92
C CYS A 83 -1.89 9.16 10.87
N ILE A 84 -3.13 9.63 11.04
CA ILE A 84 -4.24 9.31 10.11
C ILE A 84 -3.93 9.82 8.71
N ARG A 85 -3.44 11.07 8.59
CA ARG A 85 -3.09 11.64 7.27
C ARG A 85 -1.96 10.86 6.60
N ASP A 86 -0.90 10.54 7.34
CA ASP A 86 0.26 9.85 6.77
C ASP A 86 -0.04 8.39 6.43
N ALA A 87 -0.90 7.72 7.22
CA ALA A 87 -1.35 6.36 6.94
C ALA A 87 -2.28 6.33 5.72
N HIS A 88 -3.24 7.26 5.66
CA HIS A 88 -4.15 7.38 4.54
C HIS A 88 -3.41 7.71 3.24
N ALA A 89 -2.52 8.70 3.24
CA ALA A 89 -1.73 9.07 2.06
C ALA A 89 -0.95 7.88 1.49
N ARG A 90 -0.19 7.17 2.35
CA ARG A 90 0.57 5.98 1.94
C ARG A 90 -0.31 4.88 1.36
N ALA A 91 -1.47 4.62 1.97
CA ALA A 91 -2.39 3.59 1.50
C ALA A 91 -3.04 3.97 0.16
N ILE A 92 -3.38 5.25 -0.05
CA ILE A 92 -3.87 5.75 -1.34
C ILE A 92 -2.80 5.64 -2.43
N ASP A 93 -1.55 6.02 -2.14
CA ASP A 93 -0.45 5.91 -3.11
C ASP A 93 -0.24 4.45 -3.57
N GLN A 94 -0.29 3.50 -2.62
CA GLN A 94 -0.23 2.07 -2.94
C GLN A 94 -1.42 1.62 -3.79
N LEU A 95 -2.62 2.09 -3.46
CA LEU A 95 -3.83 1.74 -4.19
C LEU A 95 -3.82 2.28 -5.62
N GLU A 96 -3.33 3.50 -5.83
CA GLU A 96 -3.18 4.12 -7.15
C GLU A 96 -2.14 3.39 -8.01
N ALA A 97 -1.03 2.96 -7.43
CA ALA A 97 -0.05 2.11 -8.09
C ALA A 97 -0.66 0.76 -8.54
N GLN A 98 -1.51 0.14 -7.71
CA GLN A 98 -2.22 -1.07 -8.10
C GLN A 98 -3.28 -0.82 -9.16
N ARG A 99 -4.03 0.29 -9.06
CA ARG A 99 -5.03 0.68 -10.05
C ARG A 99 -4.43 0.87 -11.43
N SER A 100 -3.33 1.61 -11.55
CA SER A 100 -2.65 1.80 -12.84
C SER A 100 -2.22 0.48 -13.47
N THR A 101 -1.71 -0.45 -12.65
CA THR A 101 -1.36 -1.81 -13.09
C THR A 101 -2.59 -2.59 -13.56
N ALA A 102 -3.67 -2.58 -12.77
CA ALA A 102 -4.92 -3.28 -13.11
C ALA A 102 -5.55 -2.77 -14.41
N LEU A 103 -5.57 -1.45 -14.62
CA LEU A 103 -6.06 -0.83 -15.85
C LEU A 103 -5.20 -1.20 -17.06
N THR A 104 -3.87 -1.27 -16.89
CA THR A 104 -2.95 -1.70 -17.96
C THR A 104 -3.20 -3.15 -18.37
N VAL A 105 -3.38 -4.05 -17.40
CA VAL A 105 -3.68 -5.47 -17.66
C VAL A 105 -5.07 -5.64 -18.29
N ALA A 106 -6.07 -4.89 -17.82
CA ALA A 106 -7.41 -4.90 -18.39
C ALA A 106 -7.42 -4.42 -19.86
N ALA A 107 -6.67 -3.36 -20.18
CA ALA A 107 -6.53 -2.87 -21.55
C ALA A 107 -5.84 -3.90 -22.47
N ALA A 108 -4.79 -4.57 -21.99
CA ALA A 108 -4.05 -5.58 -22.75
C ALA A 108 -4.84 -6.88 -22.99
N SER A 109 -5.90 -7.13 -22.23
CA SER A 109 -6.73 -8.34 -22.33
C SER A 109 -7.96 -8.15 -23.22
N VAL A 110 -8.18 -6.96 -23.78
CA VAL A 110 -9.14 -6.75 -24.87
C VAL A 110 -8.43 -7.12 -26.19
N PRO A 111 -8.73 -8.26 -26.82
CA PRO A 111 -8.13 -8.59 -28.11
C PRO A 111 -8.56 -7.57 -29.16
N ASP A 112 -7.56 -7.05 -29.88
CA ASP A 112 -7.75 -6.28 -31.10
C ASP A 112 -8.51 -7.16 -32.10
N GLN A 113 -9.80 -6.87 -32.29
CA GLN A 113 -10.66 -7.53 -33.28
C GLN A 113 -10.63 -6.72 -34.58
N GLY A 114 -9.42 -6.45 -35.11
CA GLY A 114 -9.17 -5.67 -36.32
C GLY A 114 -8.30 -6.41 -37.33
#